data_AF-A0A519VNV8-F1
#
_entry.id   AF-A0A519VNV8-F1
#
_cell.length_a   1.000
_cell.length_b   1.000
_cell.length_c   1.000
_cell.angle_alpha   90.00
_cell.angle_beta   90.00
_cell.angle_gamma   90.00
#
_symmetry.space_group_name_H-M   'P 1'
#
loop_
_entity.id
_entity.type
_entity.pdbx_description
1 polymer ?
#
loop_
_entity_poly.entity_id
_entity_poly.type
_entity_poly.pdbx_seq_one_letter_code
_entity_poly.pdbx_strand_id
1 'polypeptide(L)'
;MIESLHQFDVDLFLMIHRGLSNPFFDWLLPLMRNRYFWAPLYLFLIIFCVKQYQRKGWLMIGMLLLTFAIGDLTASRLIKYSVGRIRPCNEITLTNDIIHRVPCGSGYSFPSAHATNHFAIGVFLIFLFYDRWKPILPLALGWAFVISFSQIYVGVHYPID
;
A
#
# COMPACT_ATOMS: atom_id res chain seq x y z
N MET A 1 -4.86 3.37 -27.46
CA MET A 1 -5.55 2.82 -26.27
C MET A 1 -4.59 2.60 -25.10
N ILE A 2 -3.46 1.89 -25.30
CA ILE A 2 -2.46 1.72 -24.23
C ILE A 2 -1.74 3.05 -23.92
N GLU A 3 -1.35 3.80 -24.95
CA GLU A 3 -0.74 5.14 -24.78
C GLU A 3 -1.69 6.12 -24.07
N SER A 4 -2.98 6.11 -24.41
CA SER A 4 -3.97 6.96 -23.73
C SER A 4 -4.15 6.59 -22.27
N LEU A 5 -4.04 5.30 -21.92
CA LEU A 5 -4.10 4.85 -20.52
C LEU A 5 -2.84 5.26 -19.76
N HIS A 6 -1.67 5.13 -20.39
CA HIS A 6 -0.40 5.56 -19.79
C HIS A 6 -0.39 7.07 -19.53
N GLN A 7 -0.81 7.87 -20.50
CA GLN A 7 -0.90 9.32 -20.34
C GLN A 7 -1.88 9.68 -19.21
N PHE A 8 -3.05 9.06 -19.19
CA PHE A 8 -4.02 9.26 -18.11
C PHE A 8 -3.44 8.95 -16.72
N ASP A 9 -2.68 7.85 -16.58
CA ASP A 9 -2.07 7.46 -15.32
C ASP A 9 -0.98 8.43 -14.87
N VAL A 10 -0.20 8.97 -15.82
CA VAL A 10 0.80 10.02 -15.56
C VAL A 10 0.13 11.34 -15.18
N ASP A 11 -0.92 11.75 -15.88
CA ASP A 11 -1.65 12.99 -15.58
C ASP A 11 -2.30 12.92 -14.20
N LEU A 12 -2.94 11.79 -13.88
CA LEU A 12 -3.54 11.54 -12.58
C LEU A 12 -2.47 11.48 -11.48
N PHE A 13 -1.32 10.84 -11.75
CA PHE A 13 -0.17 10.85 -10.87
C PHE A 13 0.28 12.28 -10.54
N LEU A 14 0.50 13.12 -11.55
CA LEU A 14 0.97 14.50 -11.37
C LEU A 14 -0.06 15.36 -10.63
N MET A 15 -1.34 15.17 -10.91
CA MET A 15 -2.44 15.84 -10.19
C MET A 15 -2.41 15.52 -8.70
N ILE A 16 -2.13 14.27 -8.32
CA ILE A 16 -2.04 13.86 -6.92
C ILE A 16 -0.70 14.32 -6.30
N HIS A 17 0.41 14.00 -6.96
CA HIS A 17 1.77 14.19 -6.43
C HIS A 17 2.16 15.66 -6.29
N ARG A 18 1.80 16.50 -7.26
CA ARG A 18 2.06 17.94 -7.25
C ARG A 18 0.83 18.73 -6.84
N GLY A 19 -0.33 18.43 -7.42
CA GLY A 19 -1.54 19.23 -7.23
C GLY A 19 -2.08 19.23 -5.80
N LEU A 20 -1.85 18.16 -5.03
CA LEU A 20 -2.22 18.09 -3.61
C LEU A 20 -1.08 18.49 -2.67
N SER A 21 0.11 18.84 -3.19
CA SER A 21 1.27 19.12 -2.36
C SER A 21 1.02 20.28 -1.41
N ASN A 22 1.20 20.03 -0.10
CA ASN A 22 1.13 21.07 0.92
C ASN A 22 1.86 20.60 2.20
N PRO A 23 2.23 21.52 3.11
CA PRO A 23 3.01 21.18 4.30
C PRO A 23 2.37 20.10 5.19
N PHE A 24 1.04 20.05 5.26
CA PHE A 24 0.35 19.05 6.08
C PHE A 24 0.45 17.65 5.47
N PHE A 25 0.18 17.49 4.17
CA PHE A 25 0.31 16.20 3.49
C PHE A 25 1.77 15.75 3.30
N ASP A 26 2.69 16.69 3.11
CA ASP A 26 4.14 16.43 3.06
C ASP A 26 4.68 15.88 4.37
N TRP A 27 4.05 16.23 5.50
CA TRP A 27 4.34 15.62 6.80
C TRP A 27 3.61 14.29 7.00
N LEU A 28 2.31 14.23 6.69
CA LEU A 28 1.44 13.11 7.05
C LEU A 28 1.65 11.86 6.17
N LEU A 29 1.62 12.02 4.84
CA LEU A 29 1.55 10.89 3.91
C LEU A 29 2.85 10.06 3.86
N PRO A 30 4.06 10.64 4.01
CA PRO A 30 5.27 9.85 4.23
C PRO A 30 5.22 8.96 5.48
N LEU A 31 4.57 9.43 6.55
CA LEU A 31 4.37 8.63 7.77
C LEU A 31 3.35 7.51 7.52
N MET A 32 2.23 7.82 6.86
CA MET A 32 1.18 6.84 6.55
C MET A 32 1.70 5.67 5.72
N ARG A 33 2.60 5.87 4.77
CA ARG A 33 3.17 4.75 4.00
C ARG A 33 4.22 3.92 4.76
N ASN A 34 4.71 4.41 5.90
CA ASN A 34 5.81 3.78 6.61
C ASN A 34 5.31 2.57 7.41
N ARG A 35 5.83 1.37 7.10
CA ARG A 35 5.47 0.13 7.82
C ARG A 35 5.71 0.20 9.34
N TYR A 36 6.72 0.95 9.79
CA TYR A 36 7.04 1.08 11.21
C TYR A 36 6.05 1.98 11.94
N PHE A 37 5.43 2.94 11.25
CA PHE A 37 4.37 3.76 11.82
C PHE A 37 3.17 2.91 12.25
N TRP A 38 2.88 1.83 11.52
CA TRP A 38 1.81 0.88 11.80
C TRP A 38 2.19 -0.26 12.75
N ALA A 39 3.43 -0.30 13.25
CA ALA A 39 3.87 -1.33 14.21
C ALA A 39 2.96 -1.42 15.45
N PRO A 40 2.46 -0.32 16.04
CA PRO A 40 1.50 -0.40 17.15
C PRO A 40 0.19 -1.11 16.77
N LEU A 41 -0.33 -0.88 15.56
CA LEU A 41 -1.54 -1.56 15.07
C LEU A 41 -1.27 -3.06 14.89
N TYR A 42 -0.13 -3.44 14.31
CA TYR A 42 0.23 -4.85 14.15
C TYR A 42 0.38 -5.56 15.50
N LEU A 43 1.04 -4.90 16.46
CA LEU A 43 1.17 -5.42 17.81
C LEU A 43 -0.19 -5.57 18.51
N PHE A 44 -1.07 -4.57 18.36
CA PHE A 44 -2.44 -4.64 18.86
C PHE A 44 -3.19 -5.84 18.28
N LEU A 45 -3.16 -6.06 16.97
CA LEU A 45 -3.84 -7.19 16.32
C LEU A 45 -3.31 -8.53 16.84
N ILE A 46 -2.00 -8.68 17.02
CA ILE A 46 -1.40 -9.89 17.59
C ILE A 46 -1.91 -10.13 19.00
N ILE A 47 -1.81 -9.13 19.88
CA ILE A 47 -2.24 -9.23 21.29
C ILE A 47 -3.74 -9.52 21.36
N PHE A 48 -4.56 -8.81 20.59
CA PHE A 48 -6.01 -8.97 20.56
C PHE A 48 -6.39 -10.38 20.11
N CYS A 49 -5.85 -10.86 18.98
CA CYS A 49 -6.15 -12.19 18.47
C CYS A 49 -5.76 -13.29 19.47
N VAL A 50 -4.55 -13.23 20.04
CA VAL A 50 -4.06 -14.24 20.97
C VAL A 50 -4.83 -14.22 22.29
N LYS A 51 -5.12 -13.05 22.86
CA LYS A 51 -5.88 -12.96 24.12
C LYS A 51 -7.34 -13.35 23.96
N GLN A 52 -8.01 -12.88 22.91
CA GLN A 52 -9.44 -13.08 22.72
C GLN A 52 -9.79 -14.48 22.17
N TYR A 53 -8.94 -15.03 21.29
CA TYR A 53 -9.22 -16.29 20.58
C TYR A 53 -8.25 -17.42 20.95
N GLN A 54 -7.28 -17.18 21.84
CA GLN A 54 -6.37 -18.20 22.40
C GLN A 54 -5.64 -19.00 21.30
N ARG A 55 -5.79 -20.34 21.29
CA ARG A 55 -5.20 -21.22 20.26
C ARG A 55 -5.64 -20.84 18.84
N LYS A 56 -6.92 -20.46 18.66
CA LYS A 56 -7.42 -19.99 17.36
C LYS A 56 -6.80 -18.65 16.98
N GLY A 57 -6.47 -17.81 17.96
CA GLY A 57 -5.75 -16.56 17.77
C GLY A 57 -4.38 -16.76 17.09
N TRP A 58 -3.61 -17.74 17.56
CA TRP A 58 -2.33 -18.09 16.92
C TRP A 58 -2.50 -18.56 15.47
N LEU A 59 -3.54 -19.36 15.18
CA LEU A 59 -3.87 -19.75 13.81
C LEU A 59 -4.24 -18.54 12.95
N MET A 60 -5.02 -17.59 13.46
CA MET A 60 -5.38 -16.36 12.76
C MET A 60 -4.14 -15.53 12.41
N ILE A 61 -3.16 -15.42 13.33
CA ILE A 61 -1.89 -14.75 13.05
C ILE A 61 -1.06 -15.52 12.02
N GLY A 62 -1.01 -16.85 12.10
CA GLY A 62 -0.34 -17.66 11.08
C GLY A 62 -0.93 -17.46 9.68
N MET A 63 -2.26 -17.46 9.58
CA MET A 63 -2.97 -17.20 8.32
C MET A 63 -2.76 -15.77 7.82
N LEU A 64 -2.75 -14.77 8.71
CA LEU A 64 -2.44 -13.38 8.36
C LEU A 64 -1.04 -13.24 7.76
N LEU A 65 -0.04 -13.86 8.39
CA LEU A 65 1.35 -13.86 7.89
C LEU A 65 1.46 -14.59 6.55
N LEU A 66 0.72 -15.69 6.38
CA LEU A 66 0.65 -16.41 5.11
C LEU A 66 0.02 -15.53 4.01
N THR A 67 -1.07 -14.81 4.30
CA THR A 67 -1.69 -13.86 3.37
C THR A 67 -0.70 -12.78 2.95
N PHE A 68 0.04 -12.19 3.90
CA PHE A 68 1.09 -11.23 3.60
C PHE A 68 2.19 -11.84 2.73
N ALA A 69 2.68 -13.04 3.07
CA ALA A 69 3.75 -13.70 2.34
C ALA A 69 3.36 -14.03 0.88
N ILE A 70 2.14 -14.50 0.66
CA ILE A 70 1.60 -14.77 -0.67
C ILE A 70 1.49 -13.45 -1.46
N GLY A 71 0.89 -12.41 -0.86
CA GLY A 71 0.75 -11.10 -1.50
C GLY A 71 2.10 -10.51 -1.92
N ASP A 72 3.09 -10.53 -1.03
CA ASP A 72 4.42 -10.00 -1.29
C ASP A 72 5.16 -10.81 -2.35
N LEU A 73 5.09 -12.15 -2.28
CA LEU A 73 5.74 -13.01 -3.28
C LEU A 73 5.14 -12.78 -4.67
N THR A 74 3.81 -12.74 -4.77
CA THR A 74 3.11 -12.53 -6.04
C THR A 74 3.42 -11.15 -6.62
N ALA A 75 3.30 -10.08 -5.82
CA ALA A 75 3.59 -8.74 -6.27
C ALA A 75 5.08 -8.57 -6.61
N SER A 76 5.96 -8.85 -5.66
CA SER A 76 7.37 -8.47 -5.72
C SER A 76 8.24 -9.37 -6.57
N ARG A 77 7.90 -10.67 -6.70
CA ARG A 77 8.75 -11.66 -7.40
C ARG A 77 8.14 -12.19 -8.68
N LEU A 78 6.82 -12.33 -8.74
CA LEU A 78 6.17 -12.84 -9.95
C LEU A 78 5.85 -11.71 -10.92
N ILE A 79 5.01 -10.76 -10.51
CA ILE A 79 4.46 -9.78 -11.46
C ILE A 79 5.46 -8.65 -11.78
N LYS A 80 6.15 -8.11 -10.76
CA LYS A 80 7.06 -6.96 -10.95
C LYS A 80 8.09 -7.13 -12.05
N TYR A 81 8.73 -8.30 -12.11
CA TYR A 81 9.76 -8.58 -13.10
C TYR A 81 9.20 -8.92 -14.48
N SER A 82 7.97 -9.44 -14.55
CA SER A 82 7.29 -9.68 -15.82
C SER A 82 6.82 -8.39 -16.50
N VAL A 83 6.36 -7.40 -15.72
CA VAL A 83 5.87 -6.13 -16.26
C VAL A 83 6.98 -5.12 -16.47
N GLY A 84 7.96 -5.04 -15.56
CA GLY A 84 9.14 -4.18 -15.74
C GLY A 84 8.86 -2.67 -15.76
N ARG A 85 7.73 -2.22 -15.20
CA ARG A 85 7.33 -0.81 -15.24
C ARG A 85 8.27 0.06 -14.38
N ILE A 86 8.81 1.13 -14.97
CA ILE A 86 9.66 2.11 -14.28
C ILE A 86 8.81 2.88 -13.25
N ARG A 87 9.41 3.30 -12.13
CA ARG A 87 8.74 4.14 -11.12
C ARG A 87 8.72 5.62 -11.52
N PRO A 88 7.72 6.40 -11.10
CA PRO A 88 7.70 7.84 -11.39
C PRO A 88 9.00 8.54 -10.94
N CYS A 89 9.49 8.22 -9.75
CA CYS A 89 10.73 8.80 -9.21
C CYS A 89 12.04 8.38 -9.92
N ASN A 90 12.00 7.41 -10.84
CA ASN A 90 13.15 7.01 -11.68
C ASN A 90 12.91 7.33 -13.17
N GLU A 91 11.79 7.94 -13.50
CA GLU A 91 11.41 8.23 -14.88
C GLU A 91 12.07 9.54 -15.34
N ILE A 92 12.92 9.46 -16.36
CA ILE A 92 13.73 10.59 -16.82
C ILE A 92 12.83 11.75 -17.25
N THR A 93 11.73 11.43 -17.94
CA THR A 93 10.78 12.43 -18.43
C THR A 93 10.07 13.20 -17.32
N LEU A 94 9.97 12.63 -16.11
CA LEU A 94 9.31 13.24 -14.95
C LEU A 94 10.29 13.90 -13.96
N THR A 95 11.59 13.91 -14.26
CA THR A 95 12.63 14.33 -13.28
C THR A 95 12.38 15.73 -12.69
N ASN A 96 11.87 16.68 -13.50
CA ASN A 96 11.58 18.05 -13.05
C ASN A 96 10.24 18.17 -12.30
N ASP A 97 9.39 17.15 -12.37
CA ASP A 97 8.07 17.12 -11.76
C ASP A 97 8.05 16.38 -10.42
N ILE A 98 9.09 15.61 -10.12
CA ILE A 98 9.18 14.79 -8.90
C ILE A 98 9.64 15.62 -7.71
N ILE A 99 8.82 15.58 -6.65
CA ILE A 99 9.13 16.08 -5.31
C ILE A 99 9.58 14.89 -4.45
N HIS A 100 10.86 14.85 -4.11
CA HIS A 100 11.44 13.76 -3.33
C HIS A 100 11.05 13.84 -1.84
N ARG A 101 9.94 13.17 -1.48
CA ARG A 101 9.45 13.08 -0.09
C ARG A 101 10.00 11.86 0.67
N VAL A 102 10.36 10.81 -0.07
CA VAL A 102 10.93 9.57 0.46
C VAL A 102 11.97 9.02 -0.52
N PRO A 103 12.88 8.13 -0.07
CA PRO A 103 13.77 7.42 -0.99
C PRO A 103 12.96 6.62 -2.02
N CYS A 104 13.30 6.76 -3.31
CA CYS A 104 12.60 6.08 -4.40
C CYS A 104 12.64 4.55 -4.27
N GLY A 105 13.71 4.02 -3.66
CA GLY A 105 13.98 2.60 -3.55
C GLY A 105 14.39 1.99 -4.90
N SER A 106 14.81 0.73 -4.88
CA SER A 106 15.17 -0.02 -6.09
C SER A 106 13.99 -0.80 -6.65
N GLY A 107 14.02 -1.08 -7.96
CA GLY A 107 13.09 -1.98 -8.65
C GLY A 107 11.85 -1.31 -9.28
N TYR A 108 10.96 -2.14 -9.80
CA TYR A 108 9.81 -1.74 -10.61
C TYR A 108 8.61 -1.23 -9.79
N SER A 109 7.73 -0.49 -10.47
CA SER A 109 6.56 0.16 -9.91
C SER A 109 5.34 -0.77 -9.82
N PHE A 110 4.97 -1.44 -10.90
CA PHE A 110 3.77 -2.26 -10.96
C PHE A 110 4.01 -3.73 -10.54
N PRO A 111 3.18 -4.34 -9.67
CA PRO A 111 2.17 -3.70 -8.82
C PRO A 111 2.79 -3.17 -7.52
N SER A 112 2.08 -2.30 -6.81
CA SER A 112 2.56 -1.81 -5.51
C SER A 112 2.45 -2.87 -4.42
N ALA A 113 3.58 -3.42 -3.97
CA ALA A 113 3.62 -4.38 -2.86
C ALA A 113 3.02 -3.82 -1.55
N HIS A 114 3.10 -2.50 -1.31
CA HIS A 114 2.42 -1.90 -0.16
C HIS A 114 0.91 -1.96 -0.36
N ALA A 115 0.39 -1.57 -1.52
CA ALA A 115 -1.04 -1.67 -1.81
C ALA A 115 -1.53 -3.13 -1.71
N THR A 116 -0.86 -4.05 -2.41
CA THR A 116 -1.20 -5.48 -2.43
C THR A 116 -1.29 -6.05 -1.01
N ASN A 117 -0.27 -5.82 -0.19
CA ASN A 117 -0.21 -6.41 1.15
C ASN A 117 -1.27 -5.81 2.09
N HIS A 118 -1.47 -4.48 2.07
CA HIS A 118 -2.43 -3.85 2.98
C HIS A 118 -3.87 -4.15 2.60
N PHE A 119 -4.20 -4.23 1.30
CA PHE A 119 -5.52 -4.70 0.86
C PHE A 119 -5.73 -6.18 1.17
N ALA A 120 -4.73 -7.05 0.96
CA ALA A 120 -4.84 -8.47 1.29
C ALA A 120 -5.07 -8.69 2.79
N ILE A 121 -4.30 -7.99 3.64
CA ILE A 121 -4.49 -7.99 5.10
C ILE A 121 -5.87 -7.42 5.46
N GLY A 122 -6.26 -6.28 4.88
CA GLY A 122 -7.54 -5.64 5.17
C GLY A 122 -8.72 -6.55 4.86
N VAL A 123 -8.73 -7.17 3.68
CA VAL A 123 -9.75 -8.15 3.28
C VAL A 123 -9.76 -9.38 4.19
N PHE A 124 -8.59 -9.89 4.57
CA PHE A 124 -8.49 -11.00 5.52
C PHE A 124 -9.10 -10.63 6.89
N LEU A 125 -8.80 -9.45 7.42
CA LEU A 125 -9.38 -8.97 8.69
C LEU A 125 -10.91 -8.79 8.58
N ILE A 126 -11.40 -8.33 7.42
CA ILE A 126 -12.84 -8.24 7.14
C ILE A 126 -13.48 -9.64 7.23
N PHE A 127 -12.92 -10.65 6.56
CA PHE A 127 -13.44 -12.02 6.63
C PHE A 127 -13.47 -12.57 8.06
N LEU A 128 -12.48 -12.22 8.89
CA LEU A 128 -12.43 -12.70 10.27
C LEU A 128 -13.44 -12.03 11.20
N PHE A 129 -13.68 -10.72 11.03
CA PHE A 129 -14.32 -9.90 12.05
C PHE A 129 -15.65 -9.28 11.63
N TYR A 130 -16.00 -9.26 10.34
CA TYR A 130 -17.18 -8.54 9.84
C TYR A 130 -18.49 -8.99 10.49
N ASP A 131 -18.67 -10.28 10.75
CA ASP A 131 -19.91 -10.77 11.35
C ASP A 131 -20.08 -10.38 12.82
N ARG A 132 -18.98 -10.10 13.53
CA ARG A 132 -19.01 -9.65 14.92
C ARG A 132 -18.93 -8.13 15.06
N TRP A 133 -18.29 -7.46 14.12
CA TRP A 133 -18.04 -6.03 14.18
C TRP A 133 -17.98 -5.42 12.77
N LYS A 134 -19.16 -5.03 12.26
CA LYS A 134 -19.35 -4.46 10.91
C LYS A 134 -18.44 -3.26 10.58
N PRO A 135 -18.08 -2.37 11.53
CA PRO A 135 -17.15 -1.27 11.24
C PRO A 135 -15.77 -1.69 10.75
N ILE A 136 -15.36 -2.95 10.87
CA ILE A 136 -14.09 -3.44 10.28
C ILE A 136 -14.01 -3.18 8.78
N LEU A 137 -15.14 -3.24 8.07
CA LEU A 137 -15.18 -3.10 6.62
C LEU A 137 -14.65 -1.73 6.15
N PRO A 138 -15.29 -0.60 6.51
CA PRO A 138 -14.79 0.71 6.10
C PRO A 138 -13.42 1.04 6.70
N LEU A 139 -13.10 0.55 7.91
CA LEU A 139 -11.82 0.83 8.55
C LEU A 139 -10.64 0.12 7.88
N ALA A 140 -10.79 -1.16 7.56
CA ALA A 140 -9.73 -1.93 6.91
C ALA A 140 -9.50 -1.46 5.46
N LEU A 141 -10.57 -1.18 4.71
CA LEU A 141 -10.46 -0.63 3.36
C LEU A 141 -9.91 0.80 3.37
N GLY A 142 -10.36 1.65 4.29
CA GLY A 142 -9.86 3.02 4.44
C GLY A 142 -8.38 3.04 4.82
N TRP A 143 -7.95 2.16 5.72
CA TRP A 143 -6.55 1.99 6.09
C TRP A 143 -5.68 1.59 4.89
N ALA A 144 -6.09 0.55 4.14
CA ALA A 144 -5.37 0.12 2.95
C ALA A 144 -5.34 1.23 1.87
N PHE A 145 -6.45 1.92 1.67
CA PHE A 145 -6.56 3.04 0.73
C PHE A 145 -5.60 4.18 1.07
N VAL A 146 -5.55 4.63 2.34
CA VAL A 146 -4.65 5.71 2.76
C VAL A 146 -3.20 5.35 2.49
N ILE A 147 -2.81 4.10 2.71
CA ILE A 147 -1.44 3.63 2.45
C ILE A 147 -1.14 3.60 0.96
N SER A 148 -2.04 3.05 0.14
CA SER A 148 -1.90 3.04 -1.32
C SER A 148 -1.85 4.45 -1.90
N PHE A 149 -2.73 5.33 -1.44
CA PHE A 149 -2.75 6.73 -1.85
C PHE A 149 -1.44 7.45 -1.49
N SER A 150 -0.90 7.17 -0.30
CA SER A 150 0.39 7.71 0.13
C SER A 150 1.54 7.31 -0.80
N GLN A 151 1.50 6.11 -1.40
CA GLN A 151 2.52 5.66 -2.36
C GLN A 151 2.53 6.50 -3.66
N ILE A 152 1.35 6.91 -4.11
CA ILE A 152 1.19 7.81 -5.26
C ILE A 152 1.70 9.20 -4.88
N TYR A 153 1.23 9.73 -3.74
CA TYR A 153 1.58 11.06 -3.27
C TYR A 153 3.10 11.24 -3.09
N VAL A 154 3.80 10.25 -2.53
CA VAL A 154 5.24 10.35 -2.30
C VAL A 154 6.10 10.06 -3.55
N GLY A 155 5.48 9.76 -4.70
CA GLY A 155 6.18 9.69 -5.99
C GLY A 155 6.75 8.32 -6.35
N VAL A 156 6.43 7.26 -5.61
CA VAL A 156 7.06 5.93 -5.81
C VAL A 156 6.24 4.97 -6.65
N HIS A 157 4.96 5.27 -6.88
CA HIS A 157 4.01 4.46 -7.64
C HIS A 157 3.06 5.35 -8.44
N TYR A 158 2.58 4.82 -9.56
CA TYR A 158 1.48 5.42 -10.32
C TYR A 158 0.12 4.94 -9.77
N PRO A 159 -0.97 5.69 -10.01
CA PRO A 159 -2.33 5.30 -9.59
C PRO A 159 -2.80 3.90 -10.02
N ILE A 160 -2.38 3.41 -11.20
CA ILE A 160 -2.76 2.08 -11.68
C ILE A 160 -1.91 0.94 -11.05
N ASP A 161 -0.80 1.24 -10.35
CA ASP A 161 0.06 0.24 -9.70
C ASP A 161 -0.54 -0.46 -8.49
#